data_AF-A0A6J6Y3U8-F1
#
_entry.id   AF-A0A6J6Y3U8-F1
#
_cell.length_a   1.000
_cell.length_b   1.000
_cell.length_c   1.000
_cell.angle_alpha   90.00
_cell.angle_beta   90.00
_cell.angle_gamma   90.00
#
_symmetry.space_group_name_H-M   'P 1'
#
loop_
_entity.id
_entity.type
_entity.pdbx_description
1 polymer ?
#
loop_
_entity_poly.entity_id
_entity_poly.type
_entity_poly.pdbx_seq_one_letter_code
_entity_poly.pdbx_strand_id
1 'polypeptide(L)'
;MRFYGLVLWRNDGVLPRQLKLMFLGDGRPVIDEPSADVLTATENKIVAIWNDIEDRLNTGVFEPKTSKLCDWCDFQSLCPAFGGEPPLFPTITVGSPES
;
A
#
# COMPACT_ATOMS: atom_id res chain seq x y z
N MET A 1 -9.27 6.30 -1.39
CA MET A 1 -9.00 7.75 -1.43
C MET A 1 -8.62 8.37 -0.09
N ARG A 2 -9.03 7.78 1.03
CA ARG A 2 -8.76 8.28 2.38
C ARG A 2 -7.29 8.55 2.72
N PHE A 3 -6.35 7.82 2.10
CA PHE A 3 -4.91 8.13 2.20
C PHE A 3 -4.60 9.60 1.84
N TYR A 4 -5.08 10.08 0.69
CA TYR A 4 -4.87 11.46 0.27
C TYR A 4 -5.61 12.46 1.15
N GLY A 5 -6.81 12.11 1.61
CA GLY A 5 -7.52 12.92 2.60
C GLY A 5 -6.73 13.10 3.90
N LEU A 6 -6.11 12.02 4.38
CA LEU A 6 -5.21 12.03 5.53
C LEU A 6 -3.97 12.88 5.28
N VAL A 7 -3.28 12.70 4.14
CA VAL A 7 -2.07 13.47 3.80
C VAL A 7 -2.38 14.96 3.74
N LEU A 8 -3.47 15.36 3.07
CA LEU A 8 -3.91 16.76 3.04
C LEU A 8 -4.20 17.29 4.45
N TRP A 9 -4.91 16.51 5.27
CA TRP A 9 -5.22 16.94 6.64
C TRP A 9 -3.95 17.09 7.50
N ARG A 10 -2.97 16.19 7.38
CA ARG A 10 -1.70 16.28 8.12
C ARG A 10 -0.79 17.41 7.62
N ASN A 11 -0.84 17.73 6.33
CA ASN A 11 -0.06 18.81 5.73
C ASN A 11 -0.65 20.19 6.06
N ASP A 12 -1.97 20.34 5.91
CA ASP A 12 -2.64 21.65 5.97
C ASP A 12 -3.35 21.91 7.31
N GLY A 13 -3.54 20.89 8.14
CA GLY A 13 -4.28 20.97 9.40
C GLY A 13 -5.81 21.05 9.25
N VAL A 14 -6.32 21.09 8.03
CA VAL A 14 -7.75 21.24 7.71
C VAL A 14 -8.34 19.93 7.20
N LEU A 15 -9.45 19.47 7.81
CA LEU A 15 -10.15 18.26 7.38
C LEU A 15 -10.83 18.49 6.01
N PRO A 16 -10.53 17.68 4.98
CA PRO A 16 -11.20 17.80 3.68
C PRO A 16 -12.70 17.55 3.82
N ARG A 17 -13.52 18.47 3.31
CA ARG A 17 -14.99 18.32 3.33
C ARG A 17 -15.47 17.12 2.50
N GLN A 18 -14.80 16.85 1.38
CA GLN A 18 -15.23 15.84 0.41
C GLN A 18 -14.02 15.31 -0.38
N LEU A 19 -14.01 14.01 -0.64
CA LEU A 19 -13.12 13.32 -1.57
C LEU A 19 -13.95 12.82 -2.76
N LYS A 20 -13.40 12.93 -3.97
CA LYS A 20 -14.09 12.53 -5.20
C LYS A 20 -13.14 11.79 -6.14
N LEU A 21 -13.48 10.55 -6.48
CA LEU A 21 -12.83 9.77 -7.53
C LEU A 21 -13.67 9.86 -8.80
N MET A 22 -13.12 10.44 -9.87
CA MET A 22 -13.80 10.59 -11.16
C MET A 22 -13.44 9.44 -12.09
N PHE A 23 -14.42 8.66 -12.54
CA PHE A 23 -14.23 7.73 -13.64
C PHE A 23 -14.32 8.46 -14.97
N LEU A 24 -13.21 8.56 -15.70
CA LEU A 24 -13.16 9.38 -16.92
C LEU A 24 -13.91 8.76 -18.11
N GLY A 25 -14.08 7.43 -18.14
CA GLY A 25 -14.76 6.74 -19.23
C GLY A 25 -16.26 7.03 -19.33
N ASP A 26 -16.92 7.25 -18.20
CA ASP A 26 -18.38 7.49 -18.12
C ASP A 26 -18.75 8.74 -17.29
N GLY A 27 -17.74 9.46 -16.77
CA GLY A 27 -17.90 10.65 -15.94
C GLY A 27 -18.44 10.40 -14.54
N ARG A 28 -18.70 9.14 -14.14
CA ARG A 28 -19.34 8.86 -12.85
C ARG A 28 -18.38 9.10 -11.69
N PRO A 29 -18.81 9.81 -10.64
CA PRO A 29 -18.00 10.00 -9.47
C PRO A 29 -18.29 8.98 -8.36
N VAL A 30 -17.27 8.63 -7.60
CA VAL A 30 -17.41 8.07 -6.25
C VAL A 30 -17.04 9.16 -5.25
N ILE A 31 -17.95 9.46 -4.33
CA ILE A 31 -17.83 10.53 -3.34
C ILE A 31 -17.71 9.93 -1.94
N ASP A 32 -16.83 10.49 -1.12
CA ASP A 32 -16.61 10.13 0.30
C ASP A 32 -16.48 11.45 1.09
N GLU A 33 -17.26 11.62 2.16
CA GLU A 33 -17.14 12.78 3.07
C GLU A 33 -16.44 12.28 4.35
N PRO A 34 -15.11 12.44 4.46
CA PRO A 34 -14.36 11.81 5.54
C PRO A 34 -14.59 12.53 6.87
N SER A 35 -14.75 11.75 7.95
CA SER A 35 -14.61 12.24 9.31
C SER A 35 -13.17 12.13 9.81
N ALA A 36 -12.83 12.90 10.85
CA ALA A 36 -11.54 12.80 11.52
C ALA A 36 -11.25 11.36 12.00
N ASP A 37 -12.23 10.68 12.58
CA ASP A 37 -12.07 9.30 13.07
C ASP A 37 -11.74 8.32 11.94
N VAL A 38 -12.38 8.48 10.78
CA VAL A 38 -12.11 7.64 9.59
C VAL A 38 -10.69 7.87 9.08
N LEU A 39 -10.19 9.10 9.11
CA LEU A 39 -8.81 9.41 8.69
C LEU A 39 -7.79 8.92 9.71
N THR A 40 -8.05 9.05 11.01
CA THR A 40 -7.20 8.49 12.07
C THR A 40 -7.15 6.96 12.00
N ALA A 41 -8.28 6.29 11.75
CA ALA A 41 -8.29 4.85 11.53
C ALA A 41 -7.50 4.44 10.26
N THR A 42 -7.54 5.28 9.22
CA THR A 42 -6.74 5.09 8.02
C THR A 42 -5.24 5.22 8.32
N GLU A 43 -4.84 6.21 9.11
CA GLU A 43 -3.46 6.41 9.57
C GLU A 43 -2.95 5.21 10.36
N ASN A 44 -3.71 4.74 11.34
CA ASN A 44 -3.36 3.56 12.13
C ASN A 44 -3.14 2.33 11.24
N LYS A 45 -3.99 2.15 10.22
CA LYS A 45 -3.83 1.05 9.26
C LYS A 45 -2.55 1.19 8.42
N ILE A 46 -2.19 2.40 8.00
CA ILE A 46 -0.95 2.65 7.25
C ILE A 46 0.26 2.31 8.11
N VAL A 47 0.29 2.80 9.36
CA VAL A 47 1.39 2.53 10.29
C VAL A 47 1.52 1.03 10.57
N ALA A 48 0.40 0.33 10.78
CA ALA A 48 0.42 -1.12 10.96
C ALA A 48 1.02 -1.85 9.74
N ILE A 49 0.60 -1.49 8.52
CA ILE A 49 1.15 -2.05 7.29
C ILE A 49 2.64 -1.75 7.16
N TRP A 50 3.07 -0.54 7.53
CA TRP A 50 4.49 -0.17 7.48
C TRP A 50 5.34 -1.03 8.42
N ASN A 51 4.89 -1.20 9.67
CA ASN A 51 5.57 -2.06 10.64
C ASN A 51 5.66 -3.51 10.14
N ASP A 52 4.58 -4.03 9.53
CA ASP A 52 4.55 -5.36 8.94
C ASP A 52 5.52 -5.50 7.75
N ILE A 53 5.75 -4.42 6.99
CA ILE A 53 6.74 -4.38 5.91
C ILE A 53 8.15 -4.39 6.49
N GLU A 54 8.43 -3.55 7.48
CA GLU A 54 9.74 -3.48 8.14
C GLU A 54 10.14 -4.82 8.75
N ASP A 55 9.22 -5.50 9.43
CA ASP A 55 9.45 -6.85 9.98
C ASP A 55 9.87 -7.86 8.90
N ARG A 56 9.18 -7.86 7.75
CA ARG A 56 9.50 -8.74 6.61
C ARG A 56 10.82 -8.38 5.94
N LEU A 57 11.14 -7.10 5.85
CA LEU A 57 12.44 -6.65 5.35
C LEU A 57 13.58 -7.10 6.28
N ASN A 58 13.37 -7.04 7.60
CA ASN A 58 14.36 -7.46 8.59
C ASN A 58 14.55 -8.97 8.65
N THR A 59 13.47 -9.74 8.54
CA THR A 59 13.51 -11.21 8.61
C THR A 59 13.84 -11.86 7.26
N GLY A 60 13.60 -11.15 6.16
CA GLY A 60 13.65 -11.71 4.80
C GLY A 60 12.52 -12.71 4.52
N VAL A 61 11.52 -12.81 5.39
CA VAL A 61 10.42 -13.75 5.26
C VAL A 61 9.20 -13.06 4.64
N PHE A 62 8.72 -13.59 3.51
CA PHE A 62 7.56 -13.08 2.80
C PHE A 62 6.55 -14.21 2.62
N GLU A 63 5.58 -14.32 3.53
CA GLU A 63 4.60 -15.39 3.48
C GLU A 63 3.64 -15.22 2.30
N PRO A 64 3.46 -16.25 1.44
CA PRO A 64 2.51 -16.16 0.36
C PRO A 64 1.09 -16.23 0.90
N LYS A 65 0.19 -15.40 0.36
CA LYS A 65 -1.24 -15.42 0.67
C LYS A 65 -2.06 -15.58 -0.59
N THR A 66 -2.78 -16.69 -0.70
CA THR A 66 -3.66 -16.94 -1.84
C THR A 66 -4.94 -16.12 -1.71
N SER A 67 -5.45 -15.64 -2.85
CA SER A 67 -6.72 -14.93 -2.97
C SER A 67 -7.27 -15.07 -4.37
N LYS A 68 -8.50 -14.60 -4.62
CA LYS A 68 -9.08 -14.57 -5.99
C LYS A 68 -8.26 -13.73 -6.97
N LEU A 69 -7.42 -12.81 -6.50
CA LEU A 69 -6.55 -12.02 -7.37
C LEU A 69 -5.37 -12.83 -7.91
N CYS A 70 -5.07 -14.00 -7.34
CA CYS A 70 -4.02 -14.87 -7.86
C CYS A 70 -4.29 -15.35 -9.29
N ASP A 71 -5.56 -15.43 -9.71
CA ASP A 71 -5.96 -15.82 -11.07
C ASP A 71 -5.47 -14.84 -12.14
N TRP A 72 -5.13 -13.60 -11.75
CA TRP A 72 -4.63 -12.54 -12.63
C TRP A 72 -3.24 -12.05 -12.23
N CYS A 73 -2.47 -12.85 -11.49
CA CYS A 73 -1.14 -12.47 -11.02
C CYS A 73 -0.06 -12.83 -12.05
N ASP A 74 0.63 -11.83 -12.60
CA ASP A 74 1.73 -12.02 -13.55
C ASP A 74 2.94 -12.80 -12.97
N PHE A 75 3.05 -12.87 -11.63
CA PHE A 75 4.16 -13.52 -10.92
C PHE A 75 3.80 -14.90 -10.35
N GLN A 76 2.67 -15.49 -10.74
CA GLN A 76 2.20 -16.76 -10.18
C GLN A 76 3.23 -17.89 -10.29
N SER A 77 4.00 -17.95 -11.39
CA SER A 77 5.05 -18.95 -11.60
C SER A 77 6.22 -18.87 -10.61
N LEU A 78 6.41 -17.72 -9.96
CA LEU A 78 7.45 -17.51 -8.94
C LEU A 78 6.92 -17.65 -7.50
N CYS A 79 5.60 -17.77 -7.33
CA CYS A 79 4.99 -17.73 -6.02
C CYS A 79 5.09 -19.12 -5.31
N PRO A 80 5.62 -19.18 -4.07
CA PRO A 80 5.75 -20.44 -3.33
C PRO A 80 4.43 -21.17 -3.09
N ALA A 81 3.30 -20.45 -3.00
CA ALA A 81 1.99 -21.08 -2.87
C ALA A 81 1.58 -21.94 -4.08
N PHE A 82 2.24 -21.77 -5.22
CA PHE A 82 2.04 -22.55 -6.44
C PHE A 82 3.26 -23.39 -6.80
N GLY A 83 4.19 -23.59 -5.85
CA GLY A 83 5.43 -24.35 -6.04
C GLY A 83 6.53 -23.58 -6.77
N GLY A 84 6.37 -22.27 -7.00
CA GLY A 84 7.40 -21.41 -7.57
C GLY A 84 8.48 -21.04 -6.55
N GLU A 85 9.66 -20.66 -7.04
CA GLU A 85 10.76 -20.18 -6.20
C GLU A 85 10.91 -18.66 -6.34
N PRO A 86 10.84 -17.90 -5.22
CA PRO A 86 10.92 -16.45 -5.25
C PRO A 86 12.37 -16.00 -5.53
N PRO A 87 12.59 -14.80 -6.09
CA PRO A 87 13.92 -14.28 -6.29
C PRO A 87 14.66 -14.11 -4.95
N LEU A 88 15.99 -14.20 -5.00
CA LEU A 88 16.83 -13.95 -3.83
C LEU A 88 16.60 -12.54 -3.28
N PHE A 89 16.53 -12.43 -1.96
CA PHE A 89 16.38 -11.14 -1.30
C PHE A 89 17.62 -10.27 -1.55
N PRO A 90 17.46 -9.01 -1.95
CA PRO A 90 18.59 -8.16 -2.33
C PRO A 90 19.44 -7.81 -1.11
N THR A 91 20.76 -7.95 -1.23
CA THR A 91 21.72 -7.29 -0.35
C THR A 91 21.82 -5.82 -0.77
N ILE A 92 21.27 -4.90 0.04
CA ILE A 92 21.47 -3.47 -0.21
C ILE A 92 22.94 -3.14 0.06
N THR A 93 23.76 -3.15 -0.98
CA THR A 93 25.04 -2.44 -0.97
C THR A 93 24.73 -0.97 -1.18
N VAL A 94 24.63 -0.21 -0.09
CA VAL A 94 24.60 1.26 -0.18
C VAL A 94 25.91 1.68 -0.85
N GLY A 95 25.82 2.08 -2.12
CA GLY A 95 26.96 2.62 -2.85
C GLY A 95 27.51 3.85 -2.12
N SER A 96 28.83 3.87 -1.92
CA SER A 96 29.56 5.04 -1.43
C SER A 96 29.13 6.29 -2.22
N PRO A 97 28.94 7.46 -1.58
CA PRO A 97 28.59 8.67 -2.32
C PRO A 97 29.69 8.95 -3.36
N GLU A 98 29.27 9.09 -4.62
CA GLU A 98 30.12 9.56 -5.71
C GLU A 98 30.62 10.96 -5.37
N SER A 99 31.94 11.17 -5.53
CA SER A 99 32.68 12.41 -5.22
C SER A 99 32.48 13.50 -6.26
#